data_AF-G5IEJ9-F1
#
_entry.id   AF-G5IEJ9-F1
#
_cell.length_a   1.000
_cell.length_b   1.000
_cell.length_c   1.000
_cell.angle_alpha   90.00
_cell.angle_beta   90.00
_cell.angle_gamma   90.00
#
_symmetry.space_group_name_H-M   'P 1'
#
loop_
_entity.id
_entity.type
_entity.pdbx_description
1 polymer ?
#
loop_
_entity_poly.entity_id
_entity_poly.type
_entity_poly.pdbx_seq_one_letter_code
_entity_poly.pdbx_strand_id
1 'polypeptide(L)'
;MENEFNRLVAKLKEYERTHNRILLSDYKEMIRAVYEHLTLELENEADFSFWENDDAIHLTITAKSYLTCDEAHSLNLLIGISNYTEINMVDDKILIYLWFRCWQFTDKD
;
A
#
# COMPACT_ATOMS: atom_id res chain seq x y z
N MET A 1 7.49 -28.55 -13.05
CA MET A 1 6.59 -27.38 -12.98
C MET A 1 5.27 -27.67 -12.27
N GLU A 2 4.36 -28.52 -12.79
CA GLU A 2 3.07 -28.80 -12.08
C GLU A 2 3.26 -29.30 -10.64
N ASN A 3 4.25 -30.15 -10.40
CA ASN A 3 4.48 -30.76 -9.07
C ASN A 3 5.00 -29.75 -8.02
N GLU A 4 5.70 -28.69 -8.44
CA GLU A 4 6.23 -27.66 -7.54
C GLU A 4 5.16 -26.62 -7.22
N PHE A 5 4.38 -26.22 -8.22
CA PHE A 5 3.23 -25.34 -8.04
C PHE A 5 2.19 -25.96 -7.09
N ASN A 6 1.86 -27.25 -7.29
CA ASN A 6 0.92 -27.96 -6.41
C ASN A 6 1.40 -28.03 -4.96
N ARG A 7 2.71 -28.22 -4.74
CA ARG A 7 3.30 -28.18 -3.39
C ARG A 7 3.22 -26.80 -2.76
N LEU A 8 3.44 -25.73 -3.52
CA LEU A 8 3.31 -24.36 -3.04
C LEU A 8 1.86 -24.07 -2.64
N VAL A 9 0.90 -24.43 -3.49
CA VAL A 9 -0.54 -24.27 -3.21
C VAL A 9 -0.94 -25.07 -1.97
N ALA A 10 -0.44 -26.29 -1.79
CA ALA A 10 -0.73 -27.07 -0.59
C ALA A 10 -0.18 -26.41 0.69
N LYS A 11 1.02 -25.84 0.65
CA LYS A 11 1.59 -25.09 1.78
C LYS A 11 0.77 -23.85 2.11
N LEU A 12 0.31 -23.10 1.10
CA LEU A 12 -0.54 -21.93 1.29
C LEU A 12 -1.87 -22.30 1.95
N LYS A 13 -2.52 -23.36 1.46
CA LYS A 13 -3.77 -23.87 2.05
C LYS A 13 -3.59 -24.33 3.50
N GLU A 14 -2.49 -25.01 3.80
CA GLU A 14 -2.21 -25.43 5.16
C GLU A 14 -1.95 -24.22 6.08
N TYR A 15 -1.23 -23.22 5.58
CA TYR A 15 -1.00 -21.97 6.31
C TYR A 15 -2.31 -21.24 6.60
N GLU A 16 -3.20 -21.10 5.62
CA GLU A 16 -4.55 -20.54 5.80
C GLU A 16 -5.39 -21.36 6.79
N ARG A 17 -5.20 -22.67 6.84
CA ARG A 17 -5.92 -23.57 7.75
C ARG A 17 -5.47 -23.42 9.19
N THR A 18 -4.19 -23.12 9.45
CA THR A 18 -3.63 -23.05 10.81
C THR A 18 -3.56 -21.63 11.37
N HIS A 19 -3.85 -20.61 10.57
CA HIS A 19 -3.80 -19.21 10.99
C HIS A 19 -5.17 -18.54 10.89
N ASN A 20 -5.40 -17.56 11.76
CA ASN A 20 -6.53 -16.65 11.67
C ASN A 20 -6.11 -15.41 10.88
N ARG A 21 -6.98 -14.96 9.98
CA ARG A 21 -6.81 -13.68 9.32
C ARG A 21 -7.43 -12.60 10.19
N ILE A 22 -6.63 -11.61 10.58
CA ILE A 22 -7.11 -10.43 11.31
C ILE A 22 -6.96 -9.18 10.46
N LEU A 23 -7.93 -8.27 10.57
CA LEU A 23 -7.85 -6.95 9.97
C LEU A 23 -7.05 -6.02 10.88
N LEU A 24 -6.28 -5.13 10.26
CA LEU A 24 -5.43 -4.15 10.94
C LEU A 24 -6.09 -2.77 10.86
N SER A 25 -7.21 -2.60 11.58
CA SER A 25 -8.00 -1.36 11.52
C SER A 25 -7.19 -0.12 11.89
N ASP A 26 -6.42 -0.17 12.98
CA ASP A 26 -5.58 0.97 13.40
C ASP A 26 -4.52 1.34 12.36
N TYR A 27 -3.99 0.33 11.65
CA TYR A 27 -3.05 0.56 10.55
C TYR A 27 -3.72 1.25 9.36
N LYS A 28 -4.98 0.89 9.03
CA LYS A 28 -5.77 1.59 8.00
C LYS A 28 -5.97 3.05 8.36
N GLU A 29 -6.40 3.34 9.57
CA GLU A 29 -6.62 4.72 10.02
C GLU A 29 -5.32 5.53 10.00
N MET A 30 -4.20 4.93 10.40
CA MET A 30 -2.89 5.57 10.30
C MET A 30 -2.54 5.91 8.84
N ILE A 31 -2.73 5.00 7.89
CA ILE A 31 -2.49 5.27 6.46
C ILE A 31 -3.39 6.39 5.96
N ARG A 32 -4.67 6.40 6.32
CA ARG A 32 -5.60 7.47 5.94
C ARG A 32 -5.16 8.83 6.47
N ALA A 33 -4.78 8.90 7.74
CA ALA A 33 -4.29 10.14 8.33
C ALA A 33 -3.03 10.67 7.63
N VAL A 34 -2.06 9.79 7.34
CA VAL A 34 -0.85 10.20 6.60
C VAL A 34 -1.17 10.62 5.16
N TYR A 35 -2.12 9.94 4.51
CA TYR A 35 -2.60 10.35 3.19
C TYR A 35 -3.23 11.75 3.23
N GLU A 36 -4.10 12.04 4.20
CA GLU A 36 -4.71 13.37 4.37
C GLU A 36 -3.62 14.44 4.56
N HIS A 37 -2.62 14.19 5.39
CA HIS A 37 -1.47 15.09 5.53
C HIS A 37 -0.72 15.30 4.21
N LEU A 38 -0.47 14.23 3.45
CA LEU A 38 0.18 14.33 2.14
C LEU A 38 -0.62 15.21 1.16
N THR A 39 -1.95 15.11 1.14
CA THR A 39 -2.78 15.93 0.25
C THR A 39 -2.71 17.42 0.59
N LEU A 40 -2.46 17.76 1.87
CA LEU A 40 -2.23 19.13 2.32
C LEU A 40 -0.81 19.60 2.02
N GLU A 41 0.20 18.74 2.22
CA GLU A 41 1.62 19.02 1.94
C GLU A 41 1.85 19.39 0.47
N LEU A 42 1.14 18.73 -0.45
CA LEU A 42 1.30 18.88 -1.90
C LEU A 42 0.05 19.46 -2.57
N GLU A 43 -0.71 20.29 -1.85
CA GLU A 43 -1.91 20.93 -2.37
C GLU A 43 -1.57 21.75 -3.63
N ASN A 44 -2.28 21.52 -4.74
CA ASN A 44 -2.03 22.12 -6.07
C ASN A 44 -0.75 21.68 -6.78
N GLU A 45 0.07 20.80 -6.18
CA GLU A 45 1.32 20.30 -6.79
C GLU A 45 1.16 18.88 -7.35
N ALA A 46 0.26 18.10 -6.78
CA ALA A 46 -0.01 16.72 -7.19
C ALA A 46 -1.51 16.41 -7.25
N ASP A 47 -1.85 15.45 -8.09
CA ASP A 47 -3.16 14.82 -8.17
C ASP A 47 -3.14 13.53 -7.33
N PHE A 48 -4.23 13.28 -6.62
CA PHE A 48 -4.35 12.14 -5.69
C PHE A 48 -5.57 11.28 -5.98
N SER A 49 -5.41 9.97 -5.81
CA SER A 49 -6.50 9.01 -5.75
C SER A 49 -6.30 8.09 -4.56
N PHE A 50 -7.37 7.88 -3.81
CA PHE A 50 -7.45 6.95 -2.70
C PHE A 50 -8.59 5.98 -2.97
N TRP A 51 -8.30 4.69 -2.89
CA TRP A 51 -9.31 3.65 -2.89
C TRP A 51 -9.00 2.62 -1.81
N GLU A 52 -10.04 2.11 -1.16
CA GLU A 52 -9.91 1.06 -0.18
C GLU A 52 -11.01 0.01 -0.35
N ASN A 53 -10.68 -1.19 0.08
CA ASN A 53 -11.64 -2.25 0.33
C ASN A 53 -11.45 -2.74 1.78
N ASP A 54 -12.06 -3.85 2.16
CA ASP A 54 -11.97 -4.35 3.53
C ASP A 54 -10.52 -4.62 3.98
N ASP A 55 -9.66 -5.07 3.05
CA ASP A 55 -8.37 -5.68 3.36
C ASP A 55 -7.15 -4.95 2.78
N ALA A 56 -7.35 -3.87 2.06
CA ALA A 56 -6.29 -3.14 1.40
C ALA A 56 -6.63 -1.66 1.21
N ILE A 57 -5.55 -0.87 1.10
CA ILE A 57 -5.60 0.52 0.67
C ILE A 57 -4.72 0.66 -0.57
N HIS A 58 -5.20 1.48 -1.50
CA HIS A 58 -4.57 1.78 -2.78
C HIS A 58 -4.48 3.29 -2.91
N LEU A 59 -3.27 3.80 -3.12
CA LEU A 59 -3.01 5.21 -3.36
C LEU A 59 -2.38 5.39 -4.73
N THR A 60 -2.83 6.40 -5.46
CA THR A 60 -2.12 6.89 -6.64
C THR A 60 -1.82 8.37 -6.43
N ILE A 61 -0.56 8.74 -6.56
CA ILE A 61 -0.10 10.13 -6.57
C ILE A 61 0.45 10.39 -7.95
N THR A 62 0.08 11.52 -8.57
CA THR A 62 0.60 11.93 -9.87
C THR A 62 1.06 13.37 -9.84
N ALA A 63 2.30 13.65 -10.25
CA ALA A 63 2.85 15.00 -10.29
C ALA A 63 3.82 15.17 -11.46
N LYS A 64 4.09 16.42 -11.87
CA LYS A 64 5.13 16.70 -12.90
C LYS A 64 6.54 16.55 -12.35
N SER A 65 6.72 16.73 -11.05
CA SER A 65 7.98 16.60 -10.32
C SER A 65 7.66 16.32 -8.85
N TYR A 66 8.54 15.60 -8.16
CA TYR A 66 8.48 15.44 -6.71
C TYR A 66 9.76 15.99 -6.07
N LEU A 67 9.63 16.82 -5.04
CA LEU A 67 10.70 17.19 -4.13
C LEU A 67 10.40 16.56 -2.77
N THR A 68 10.82 15.31 -2.58
CA THR A 68 10.39 14.51 -1.41
C THR A 68 11.18 14.76 -0.14
N CYS A 69 12.19 15.64 -0.14
CA CYS A 69 13.14 15.74 0.97
C CYS A 69 12.64 16.60 2.15
N ASP A 70 12.05 17.77 1.89
CA ASP A 70 11.53 18.66 2.96
C ASP A 70 10.01 18.95 2.83
N GLU A 71 9.45 18.90 1.62
CA GLU A 71 8.08 19.34 1.36
C GLU A 71 7.04 18.20 1.40
N ALA A 72 7.47 16.94 1.25
CA ALA A 72 6.56 15.78 1.19
C ALA A 72 7.00 14.62 2.11
N HIS A 73 7.16 14.89 3.41
CA HIS A 73 7.55 13.86 4.38
C HIS A 73 6.55 12.70 4.43
N SER A 74 5.25 13.00 4.30
CA SER A 74 4.19 11.99 4.32
C SER A 74 4.32 11.01 3.16
N LEU A 75 4.81 11.44 1.99
CA LEU A 75 5.04 10.57 0.84
C LEU A 75 6.14 9.54 1.14
N ASN A 76 7.25 9.96 1.75
CA ASN A 76 8.33 9.03 2.11
C ASN A 76 7.86 7.99 3.13
N LEU A 77 7.06 8.41 4.11
CA LEU A 77 6.48 7.50 5.09
C LEU A 77 5.57 6.48 4.41
N LEU A 78 4.66 6.93 3.53
CA LEU A 78 3.75 6.05 2.79
C LEU A 78 4.50 5.05 1.89
N ILE A 79 5.53 5.50 1.17
CA ILE A 79 6.41 4.61 0.39
C ILE A 79 7.05 3.57 1.32
N GLY A 80 7.61 4.01 2.45
CA GLY A 80 8.34 3.16 3.39
C GLY A 80 7.49 2.07 4.05
N ILE A 81 6.21 2.33 4.30
CA ILE A 81 5.29 1.36 4.93
C ILE A 81 4.46 0.55 3.91
N SER A 82 4.48 0.94 2.63
CA SER A 82 3.75 0.22 1.58
C SER A 82 4.22 -1.24 1.45
N ASN A 83 3.29 -2.13 1.11
CA ASN A 83 3.62 -3.51 0.79
C ASN A 83 4.02 -3.68 -0.67
N TYR A 84 3.61 -2.74 -1.52
CA TYR A 84 4.04 -2.64 -2.91
C TYR A 84 4.07 -1.17 -3.31
N THR A 85 5.16 -0.80 -3.98
CA THR A 85 5.36 0.52 -4.58
C THR A 85 5.67 0.32 -6.05
N GLU A 86 5.02 1.09 -6.90
CA GLU A 86 5.31 1.19 -8.32
C GLU A 86 5.45 2.66 -8.70
N ILE A 87 6.50 2.98 -9.46
CA ILE A 87 6.80 4.35 -9.89
C ILE A 87 7.03 4.32 -11.40
N ASN A 88 6.19 5.05 -12.13
CA ASN A 88 6.20 5.10 -13.59
C ASN A 88 6.20 6.53 -14.10
N MET A 89 6.58 6.71 -15.37
CA MET A 89 6.35 7.95 -16.12
C MET A 89 5.18 7.74 -17.08
N VAL A 90 4.16 8.59 -17.00
CA VAL A 90 2.98 8.56 -17.88
C VAL A 90 2.67 10.00 -18.29
N ASP A 91 2.64 10.28 -19.59
CA ASP A 91 2.35 11.62 -20.15
C ASP A 91 3.15 12.75 -19.49
N ASP A 92 4.48 12.57 -19.39
CA ASP A 92 5.43 13.50 -18.74
C ASP A 92 5.15 13.80 -17.26
N LYS A 93 4.33 12.98 -16.60
CA LYS A 93 4.13 12.99 -15.15
C LYS A 93 4.71 11.74 -14.52
N ILE A 94 5.20 11.90 -13.30
CA ILE A 94 5.54 10.79 -12.43
C ILE A 94 4.24 10.29 -11.80
N LEU A 95 3.98 8.99 -11.90
CA LEU A 95 2.89 8.30 -11.25
C LEU A 95 3.47 7.36 -10.20
N ILE A 96 3.07 7.54 -8.95
CA ILE A 96 3.41 6.66 -7.83
C ILE A 96 2.15 5.92 -7.43
N TYR A 97 2.17 4.60 -7.51
CA TYR A 97 1.13 3.74 -6.99
C TYR A 97 1.64 3.00 -5.76
N LEU A 98 0.88 3.08 -4.67
CA LEU A 98 1.17 2.42 -3.41
C LEU A 98 0.03 1.49 -3.04
N TRP A 99 0.38 0.29 -2.62
CA TRP A 99 -0.57 -0.70 -2.10
C TRP A 99 -0.19 -1.13 -0.70
N PHE A 100 -1.18 -1.15 0.19
CA PHE A 100 -1.04 -1.51 1.58
C PHE A 100 -1.94 -2.70 1.87
N ARG A 101 -1.35 -3.74 2.46
CA ARG A 101 -2.07 -4.88 3.03
C ARG A 101 -2.54 -4.49 4.42
N CYS A 102 -3.85 -4.49 4.63
CA CYS A 102 -4.48 -4.09 5.87
C CYS A 102 -4.98 -5.29 6.70
N TRP A 103 -4.27 -6.40 6.57
CA TRP A 103 -4.56 -7.64 7.29
C TRP A 103 -3.26 -8.42 7.51
N GLN A 104 -3.28 -9.32 8.49
CA GLN A 104 -2.21 -10.28 8.70
C GLN A 104 -2.75 -11.63 9.18
N PHE A 105 -1.92 -12.65 9.07
CA PHE A 105 -2.17 -13.94 9.70
C PHE A 105 -1.63 -13.92 11.13
N THR A 106 -2.39 -14.48 12.06
CA THR A 106 -1.96 -14.81 13.42
C THR A 106 -2.13 -16.30 13.63
N ASP A 107 -1.37 -16.88 14.55
CA ASP A 107 -1.58 -18.28 14.95
C ASP A 107 -3.03 -18.47 15.42
N LYS A 108 -3.58 -19.67 15.19
CA LYS A 108 -4.82 -20.09 15.84
C LYS A 108 -4.52 -20.46 17.27
N ASP A 109 -5.28 -19.88 18.20
CA ASP A 109 -5.31 -20.30 19.61
C ASP A 109 -5.68 -21.78 19.75
#